data_AF-A0ABD5QD59-F1
#
_entry.id   AF-A0ABD5QD59-F1
#
_cell.length_a   1.000
_cell.length_b   1.000
_cell.length_c   1.000
_cell.angle_alpha   90.00
_cell.angle_beta   90.00
_cell.angle_gamma   90.00
#
_symmetry.space_group_name_H-M   'P 1'
#
loop_
_entity.id
_entity.type
_entity.pdbx_description
1 polymer ?
#
loop_
_entity_poly.entity_id
_entity_poly.type
_entity_poly.pdbx_seq_one_letter_code
_entity_poly.pdbx_strand_id
1 'polypeptide(L)'
;MHSATLQENHSIDSFFNVVETATLALFEYLSLEFLDEFDVFAPAETGRTREHQPPEMMRGFLHCYYHDVYGIRPVARELQNTFVWLSCGFDRPPSRDAVDRFLTDLEHVVDEVFDHLVEQAARRGLLDLTYSIDSTDVRAMPADQDASKCYDPTTEEYYHGYGCTIVSTGQKIPIAAEFTESKQAPEETAMRVTRDALAVAQPIWMLGDSAYDTLDWHDYLLAAGVVPVAPYNARNTDDPLDIEYRIEDRITEHSADIQLHQSTLDETYNRRTGVERTNEAVKNCGLGRTHARGRVHARAQVFLALCLRLVVAITNDERGDNPGSTIITV
;
A
#
# COMPACT_ATOMS: atom_id res chain seq x y z
N MET A 1 -57.93 -7.05 11.97
CA MET A 1 -56.81 -7.26 11.04
C MET A 1 -56.39 -5.89 10.51
N HIS A 2 -55.29 -5.34 11.02
CA HIS A 2 -54.61 -4.21 10.39
C HIS A 2 -53.22 -4.72 10.01
N SER A 3 -53.09 -5.07 8.73
CA SER A 3 -51.80 -5.35 8.12
C SER A 3 -51.09 -4.02 7.94
N ALA A 4 -50.02 -3.79 8.71
CA ALA A 4 -49.12 -2.70 8.43
C ALA A 4 -48.39 -3.03 7.13
N THR A 5 -48.74 -2.32 6.07
CA THR A 5 -48.00 -2.33 4.81
C THR A 5 -46.57 -1.89 5.12
N LEU A 6 -45.62 -2.81 4.97
CA LEU A 6 -44.19 -2.50 4.95
C LEU A 6 -43.99 -1.40 3.89
N GLN A 7 -43.57 -0.22 4.32
CA GLN A 7 -42.97 0.73 3.41
C GLN A 7 -41.75 0.04 2.80
N GLU A 8 -41.80 -0.24 1.50
CA GLU A 8 -40.68 -0.71 0.71
C GLU A 8 -39.54 0.30 0.86
N ASN A 9 -38.52 -0.08 1.62
CA ASN A 9 -37.34 0.73 1.85
C ASN A 9 -36.46 0.68 0.60
N HIS A 10 -36.70 1.57 -0.37
CA HIS A 10 -35.84 1.80 -1.54
C HIS A 10 -34.34 1.92 -1.19
N SER A 11 -34.01 2.33 0.03
CA SER A 11 -32.65 2.43 0.58
C SER A 11 -31.95 1.08 0.76
N ILE A 12 -32.70 0.04 1.09
CA ILE A 12 -32.16 -1.30 1.34
C ILE A 12 -31.83 -1.99 0.01
N ASP A 13 -32.73 -1.92 -0.98
CA ASP A 13 -32.50 -2.50 -2.31
C ASP A 13 -31.41 -1.75 -3.10
N SER A 14 -31.28 -0.42 -2.91
CA SER A 14 -30.14 0.31 -3.52
C SER A 14 -28.81 -0.04 -2.86
N PHE A 15 -28.80 -0.28 -1.54
CA PHE A 15 -27.61 -0.73 -0.83
C PHE A 15 -27.19 -2.15 -1.26
N PHE A 16 -28.17 -3.05 -1.43
CA PHE A 16 -27.92 -4.43 -1.91
C PHE A 16 -27.30 -4.47 -3.31
N ASN A 17 -27.83 -3.69 -4.26
CA ASN A 17 -27.25 -3.60 -5.59
C ASN A 17 -25.82 -3.02 -5.55
N VAL A 18 -25.55 -1.99 -4.74
CA VAL A 18 -24.24 -1.32 -4.72
C VAL A 18 -23.15 -2.19 -4.10
N VAL A 19 -23.41 -2.87 -2.98
CA VAL A 19 -22.42 -3.73 -2.31
C VAL A 19 -22.07 -4.94 -3.18
N GLU A 20 -23.08 -5.56 -3.80
CA GLU A 20 -22.88 -6.65 -4.75
C GLU A 20 -22.06 -6.17 -5.97
N THR A 21 -22.42 -5.01 -6.55
CA THR A 21 -21.75 -4.52 -7.77
C THR A 21 -20.30 -4.08 -7.51
N ALA A 22 -20.01 -3.41 -6.39
CA ALA A 22 -18.66 -2.95 -6.08
C ALA A 22 -17.71 -4.11 -5.69
N THR A 23 -18.21 -5.10 -4.95
CA THR A 23 -17.41 -6.28 -4.58
C THR A 23 -17.07 -7.13 -5.80
N LEU A 24 -18.06 -7.39 -6.66
CA LEU A 24 -17.83 -8.12 -7.90
C LEU A 24 -16.88 -7.36 -8.82
N ALA A 25 -17.01 -6.02 -8.89
CA ALA A 25 -16.13 -5.17 -9.66
C ALA A 25 -14.66 -5.26 -9.21
N LEU A 26 -14.39 -5.30 -7.91
CA LEU A 26 -13.02 -5.42 -7.37
C LEU A 26 -12.26 -6.63 -7.94
N PHE A 27 -12.96 -7.74 -8.20
CA PHE A 27 -12.33 -9.01 -8.57
C PHE A 27 -12.59 -9.43 -10.02
N GLU A 28 -13.20 -8.56 -10.84
CA GLU A 28 -13.55 -8.86 -12.23
C GLU A 28 -12.32 -9.13 -13.12
N TYR A 29 -11.24 -8.38 -12.89
CA TYR A 29 -10.05 -8.39 -13.77
C TYR A 29 -8.80 -9.00 -13.12
N LEU A 30 -8.94 -9.55 -11.91
CA LEU A 30 -7.83 -10.08 -11.14
C LEU A 30 -8.18 -11.43 -10.53
N SER A 31 -7.37 -12.43 -10.86
CA SER A 31 -7.42 -13.73 -10.20
C SER A 31 -6.53 -13.71 -8.96
N LEU A 32 -7.04 -14.23 -7.85
CA LEU A 32 -6.30 -14.41 -6.60
C LEU A 32 -5.93 -15.89 -6.36
N GLU A 33 -6.13 -16.76 -7.35
CA GLU A 33 -5.85 -18.20 -7.24
C GLU A 33 -4.35 -18.51 -7.05
N PHE A 34 -3.46 -17.57 -7.38
CA PHE A 34 -2.02 -17.72 -7.09
C PHE A 34 -1.73 -17.88 -5.59
N LEU A 35 -2.67 -17.49 -4.71
CA LEU A 35 -2.54 -17.69 -3.28
C LEU A 35 -2.52 -19.18 -2.90
N ASP A 36 -3.05 -20.08 -3.72
CA ASP A 36 -3.01 -21.53 -3.46
C ASP A 36 -1.60 -22.12 -3.60
N GLU A 37 -0.66 -21.37 -4.18
CA GLU A 37 0.72 -21.80 -4.38
C GLU A 37 1.59 -21.65 -3.12
N PHE A 38 1.13 -20.90 -2.10
CA PHE A 38 1.90 -20.70 -0.87
C PHE A 38 1.66 -21.81 0.16
N ASP A 39 2.74 -22.50 0.52
CA ASP A 39 2.72 -23.59 1.52
C ASP A 39 2.17 -23.16 2.89
N VAL A 40 2.30 -21.88 3.26
CA VAL A 40 1.73 -21.37 4.52
C VAL A 40 0.22 -21.59 4.60
N PHE A 41 -0.46 -21.62 3.46
CA PHE A 41 -1.89 -21.86 3.36
C PHE A 41 -2.26 -23.32 3.18
N ALA A 42 -1.30 -24.24 3.08
CA ALA A 42 -1.60 -25.67 3.01
C ALA A 42 -2.23 -26.15 4.34
N PRO A 43 -3.06 -27.20 4.32
CA PRO A 43 -3.50 -27.87 5.54
C PRO A 43 -2.29 -28.47 6.26
N ALA A 44 -2.16 -28.25 7.57
CA ALA A 44 -1.13 -28.92 8.35
C ALA A 44 -1.42 -30.43 8.43
N GLU A 45 -0.38 -31.28 8.34
CA GLU A 45 -0.51 -32.76 8.35
C GLU A 45 -1.30 -33.30 9.55
N THR A 46 -1.22 -32.62 10.70
CA THR A 46 -1.92 -32.97 11.94
C THR A 46 -2.94 -31.90 12.37
N GLY A 47 -3.22 -30.92 11.50
CA GLY A 47 -4.10 -29.80 11.78
C GLY A 47 -5.56 -30.06 11.42
N ARG A 48 -6.43 -29.14 11.83
CA ARG A 48 -7.80 -29.09 11.30
C ARG A 48 -7.75 -28.73 9.81
N THR A 49 -8.55 -29.42 9.01
CA THR A 49 -8.80 -29.06 7.61
C THR A 49 -9.22 -27.59 7.52
N ARG A 50 -8.58 -26.84 6.61
CA ARG A 50 -8.97 -25.46 6.33
C ARG A 50 -10.35 -25.47 5.69
N GLU A 51 -11.24 -24.64 6.23
CA GLU A 51 -12.64 -24.58 5.82
C GLU A 51 -12.88 -23.65 4.62
N HIS A 52 -11.94 -22.75 4.37
CA HIS A 52 -12.01 -21.69 3.36
C HIS A 52 -10.71 -21.63 2.58
N GLN A 53 -10.82 -21.33 1.29
CA GLN A 53 -9.64 -21.20 0.43
C GLN A 53 -8.98 -19.81 0.61
N PRO A 54 -7.65 -19.70 0.45
CA PRO A 54 -6.93 -18.42 0.54
C PRO A 54 -7.48 -17.32 -0.39
N PRO A 55 -7.86 -17.59 -1.66
CA PRO A 55 -8.47 -16.59 -2.53
C PRO A 55 -9.76 -16.00 -1.97
N GLU A 56 -10.62 -16.83 -1.38
CA GLU A 56 -11.88 -16.39 -0.75
C GLU A 56 -11.59 -15.48 0.45
N MET A 57 -10.66 -15.88 1.30
CA MET A 57 -10.25 -15.10 2.47
C MET A 57 -9.67 -13.74 2.05
N MET A 58 -8.79 -13.70 1.05
CA MET A 58 -8.24 -12.46 0.51
C MET A 58 -9.33 -11.55 -0.07
N ARG A 59 -10.26 -12.10 -0.87
CA ARG A 59 -11.43 -11.35 -1.37
C ARG A 59 -12.24 -10.75 -0.22
N GLY A 60 -12.51 -11.53 0.82
CA GLY A 60 -13.22 -11.08 2.02
C GLY A 60 -12.53 -9.90 2.72
N PHE A 61 -11.20 -9.95 2.88
CA PHE A 61 -10.43 -8.84 3.46
C PHE A 61 -10.43 -7.59 2.58
N LEU A 62 -10.17 -7.74 1.27
CA LEU A 62 -10.15 -6.62 0.34
C LEU A 62 -11.51 -5.94 0.24
N HIS A 63 -12.60 -6.72 0.22
CA HIS A 63 -13.97 -6.20 0.33
C HIS A 63 -14.14 -5.37 1.59
N CYS A 64 -13.81 -5.94 2.75
CA CYS A 64 -14.00 -5.26 4.03
C CYS A 64 -13.21 -3.95 4.09
N TYR A 65 -11.96 -3.96 3.63
CA TYR A 65 -11.10 -2.78 3.61
C TYR A 65 -11.62 -1.71 2.65
N TYR A 66 -12.15 -2.11 1.48
CA TYR A 66 -12.77 -1.18 0.54
C TYR A 66 -14.01 -0.49 1.12
N HIS A 67 -14.72 -1.16 2.04
CA HIS A 67 -15.90 -0.63 2.74
C HIS A 67 -15.60 -0.09 4.15
N ASP A 68 -14.35 0.27 4.45
CA ASP A 68 -13.93 0.83 5.74
C ASP A 68 -14.20 -0.08 6.97
N VAL A 69 -14.21 -1.39 6.76
CA VAL A 69 -14.39 -2.42 7.81
C VAL A 69 -13.03 -3.03 8.16
N TYR A 70 -12.46 -2.59 9.29
CA TYR A 70 -11.12 -2.97 9.73
C TYR A 70 -11.10 -3.82 10.99
N GLY A 71 -10.11 -4.71 11.08
CA GLY A 71 -9.84 -5.55 12.25
C GLY A 71 -10.66 -6.85 12.29
N ILE A 72 -10.15 -7.82 13.05
CA ILE A 72 -10.62 -9.21 13.03
C ILE A 72 -12.11 -9.35 13.36
N ARG A 73 -12.61 -8.64 14.39
CA ARG A 73 -14.01 -8.77 14.82
C ARG A 73 -14.98 -8.08 13.86
N PRO A 74 -14.74 -6.84 13.40
CA PRO A 74 -15.58 -6.23 12.37
C PRO A 74 -15.59 -7.03 11.06
N VAL A 75 -14.41 -7.45 10.56
CA VAL A 75 -14.30 -8.29 9.35
C VAL A 75 -15.11 -9.58 9.50
N ALA A 76 -14.90 -10.33 10.58
CA ALA A 76 -15.64 -11.59 10.80
C ALA A 76 -17.16 -11.38 10.91
N ARG A 77 -17.61 -10.20 11.36
CA ARG A 77 -19.04 -9.85 11.43
C ARG A 77 -19.60 -9.48 10.05
N GLU A 78 -18.86 -8.70 9.27
CA GLU A 78 -19.27 -8.30 7.93
C GLU A 78 -19.40 -9.52 7.03
N LEU A 79 -18.45 -10.45 7.11
CA LEU A 79 -18.48 -11.71 6.38
C LEU A 79 -19.58 -12.69 6.85
N GLN A 80 -20.40 -12.36 7.87
CA GLN A 80 -21.64 -13.10 8.16
C GLN A 80 -22.80 -12.68 7.26
N ASN A 81 -22.69 -11.55 6.55
CA ASN A 81 -23.71 -11.10 5.62
C ASN A 81 -23.74 -12.03 4.41
N THR A 82 -24.91 -12.64 4.15
CA THR A 82 -25.13 -13.60 3.06
C THR A 82 -24.62 -13.11 1.72
N PHE A 83 -24.90 -11.85 1.37
CA PHE A 83 -24.50 -11.29 0.09
C PHE A 83 -22.99 -11.11 -0.01
N VAL A 84 -22.36 -10.67 1.08
CA VAL A 84 -20.93 -10.41 1.11
C VAL A 84 -20.14 -11.71 0.96
N TRP A 85 -20.43 -12.73 1.76
CA TRP A 85 -19.64 -13.95 1.70
C TRP A 85 -19.87 -14.72 0.39
N LEU A 86 -21.09 -14.69 -0.17
CA LEU A 86 -21.33 -15.26 -1.50
C LEU A 86 -20.54 -14.51 -2.57
N SER A 87 -20.51 -13.17 -2.53
CA SER A 87 -19.75 -12.34 -3.49
C SER A 87 -18.25 -12.55 -3.41
N CYS A 88 -17.74 -12.93 -2.23
CA CYS A 88 -16.33 -13.28 -2.03
C CYS A 88 -16.00 -14.74 -2.39
N GLY A 89 -17.02 -15.54 -2.76
CA GLY A 89 -16.88 -16.92 -3.20
C GLY A 89 -16.80 -17.96 -2.09
N PHE A 90 -17.16 -17.62 -0.84
CA PHE A 90 -17.22 -18.61 0.23
C PHE A 90 -18.41 -19.56 0.02
N ASP A 91 -18.31 -20.80 0.51
CA ASP A 91 -19.46 -21.73 0.63
C ASP A 91 -20.31 -21.47 1.89
N ARG A 92 -19.70 -20.86 2.90
CA ARG A 92 -20.30 -20.50 4.19
C ARG A 92 -19.50 -19.37 4.84
N PRO A 93 -20.07 -18.56 5.74
CA PRO A 93 -19.36 -17.44 6.31
C PRO A 93 -18.17 -17.91 7.20
N PRO A 94 -17.01 -17.25 7.11
CA PRO A 94 -15.85 -17.60 7.92
C PRO A 94 -16.05 -17.26 9.40
N SER A 95 -15.49 -18.10 10.26
CA SER A 95 -15.43 -17.82 11.69
C SER A 95 -14.40 -16.75 12.02
N ARG A 96 -14.51 -16.13 13.19
CA ARG A 96 -13.49 -15.20 13.71
C ARG A 96 -12.09 -15.84 13.73
N ASP A 97 -12.01 -17.11 14.12
CA ASP A 97 -10.73 -17.81 14.22
C ASP A 97 -10.12 -18.09 12.83
N ALA A 98 -10.96 -18.29 11.81
CA ALA A 98 -10.48 -18.39 10.43
C ALA A 98 -9.92 -17.06 9.91
N VAL A 99 -10.60 -15.94 10.21
CA VAL A 99 -10.15 -14.58 9.89
C VAL A 99 -8.82 -14.26 10.56
N ASP A 100 -8.69 -14.55 11.85
CA ASP A 100 -7.46 -14.34 12.63
C ASP A 100 -6.29 -15.18 12.08
N ARG A 101 -6.55 -16.47 11.84
CA ARG A 101 -5.55 -17.40 11.31
C ARG A 101 -5.04 -16.97 9.93
N PHE A 102 -5.93 -16.54 9.04
CA PHE A 102 -5.52 -16.08 7.72
C PHE A 102 -4.59 -14.87 7.79
N LEU A 103 -4.84 -13.89 8.68
CA LEU A 103 -3.92 -12.76 8.85
C LEU A 103 -2.54 -13.19 9.37
N THR A 104 -2.51 -14.16 10.28
CA THR A 104 -1.25 -14.70 10.78
C THR A 104 -0.48 -15.45 9.69
N ASP A 105 -1.17 -16.26 8.88
CA ASP A 105 -0.54 -16.98 7.77
C ASP A 105 -0.08 -16.00 6.67
N LEU A 106 -0.93 -15.04 6.31
CA LEU A 106 -0.65 -14.02 5.30
C LEU A 106 0.61 -13.23 5.63
N GLU A 107 0.85 -12.91 6.91
CA GLU A 107 2.03 -12.13 7.32
C GLU A 107 3.35 -12.75 6.84
N HIS A 108 3.42 -14.08 6.73
CA HIS A 108 4.64 -14.79 6.29
C HIS A 108 4.94 -14.62 4.79
N VAL A 109 3.93 -14.28 3.99
CA VAL A 109 4.01 -14.23 2.52
C VAL A 109 3.51 -12.89 1.95
N VAL A 110 3.28 -11.90 2.81
CA VAL A 110 2.54 -10.69 2.41
C VAL A 110 3.31 -9.82 1.42
N ASP A 111 4.65 -9.83 1.48
CA ASP A 111 5.50 -9.16 0.49
C ASP A 111 5.35 -9.82 -0.87
N GLU A 112 5.44 -11.16 -0.93
CA GLU A 112 5.32 -11.93 -2.17
C GLU A 112 3.94 -11.77 -2.82
N VAL A 113 2.88 -11.69 -1.99
CA VAL A 113 1.53 -11.38 -2.44
C VAL A 113 1.43 -9.97 -3.02
N PHE A 114 2.03 -8.98 -2.34
CA PHE A 114 2.06 -7.61 -2.82
C PHE A 114 2.86 -7.49 -4.12
N ASP A 115 4.05 -8.09 -4.19
CA ASP A 115 4.91 -8.12 -5.37
C ASP A 115 4.20 -8.75 -6.57
N HIS A 116 3.45 -9.84 -6.36
CA HIS A 116 2.64 -10.43 -7.42
C HIS A 116 1.63 -9.42 -7.98
N LEU A 117 0.96 -8.64 -7.13
CA LEU A 117 0.01 -7.61 -7.58
C LEU A 117 0.72 -6.42 -8.26
N VAL A 118 1.91 -6.05 -7.81
CA VAL A 118 2.74 -5.04 -8.48
C VAL A 118 3.13 -5.52 -9.87
N GLU A 119 3.54 -6.78 -10.03
CA GLU A 119 3.82 -7.36 -11.35
C GLU A 119 2.59 -7.31 -12.26
N GLN A 120 1.39 -7.58 -11.72
CA GLN A 120 0.15 -7.48 -12.48
C GLN A 120 -0.13 -6.04 -12.95
N ALA A 121 0.14 -5.05 -12.11
CA ALA A 121 0.04 -3.64 -12.50
C ALA A 121 1.10 -3.27 -13.56
N ALA A 122 2.34 -3.75 -13.39
CA ALA A 122 3.42 -3.53 -14.34
C ALA A 122 3.12 -4.10 -15.73
N ARG A 123 2.60 -5.32 -15.80
CA ARG A 123 2.20 -5.99 -17.06
C ARG A 123 1.10 -5.24 -17.82
N ARG A 124 0.32 -4.40 -17.14
CA ARG A 124 -0.72 -3.54 -17.72
C ARG A 124 -0.21 -2.16 -18.13
N GLY A 125 1.07 -1.86 -17.91
CA GLY A 125 1.67 -0.58 -18.26
C GLY A 125 1.29 0.55 -17.31
N LEU A 126 0.91 0.23 -16.06
CA LEU A 126 0.52 1.22 -15.06
C LEU A 126 1.70 1.98 -14.41
N LEU A 127 2.94 1.61 -14.74
CA LEU A 127 4.13 2.26 -14.19
C LEU A 127 4.53 3.47 -15.03
N ASP A 128 4.97 4.53 -14.37
CA ASP A 128 5.43 5.78 -14.96
C ASP A 128 6.97 5.83 -14.96
N LEU A 129 7.55 6.81 -15.64
CA LEU A 129 8.99 7.06 -15.69
C LEU A 129 9.49 7.86 -14.47
N THR A 130 8.60 8.18 -13.53
CA THR A 130 8.93 8.91 -12.30
C THR A 130 8.39 8.16 -11.09
N TYR A 131 9.32 7.74 -10.23
CA TYR A 131 9.00 7.15 -8.93
C TYR A 131 9.21 8.16 -7.82
N SER A 132 8.56 7.93 -6.69
CA SER A 132 8.67 8.78 -5.52
C SER A 132 8.65 7.93 -4.26
N ILE A 133 9.61 8.18 -3.37
CA ILE A 133 9.76 7.52 -2.08
C ILE A 133 9.33 8.45 -0.95
N ASP A 134 8.56 7.91 -0.01
CA ASP A 134 8.18 8.61 1.21
C ASP A 134 7.91 7.61 2.34
N SER A 135 7.94 8.10 3.58
CA SER A 135 7.59 7.29 4.75
C SER A 135 6.37 7.86 5.47
N THR A 136 5.38 7.01 5.73
CA THR A 136 4.14 7.37 6.41
C THR A 136 4.07 6.77 7.81
N ASP A 137 3.38 7.47 8.71
CA ASP A 137 3.02 6.95 10.02
C ASP A 137 1.91 5.90 9.90
N VAL A 138 2.03 4.85 10.70
CA VAL A 138 1.02 3.80 10.86
C VAL A 138 0.61 3.79 12.33
N ARG A 139 -0.49 4.47 12.66
CA ARG A 139 -0.94 4.62 14.05
C ARG A 139 -1.53 3.31 14.57
N ALA A 140 -1.01 2.83 15.70
CA ALA A 140 -1.47 1.63 16.38
C ALA A 140 -2.34 1.97 17.60
N MET A 141 -3.01 0.96 18.15
CA MET A 141 -3.72 1.11 19.41
C MET A 141 -2.71 1.40 20.55
N PRO A 142 -3.03 2.28 21.51
CA PRO A 142 -2.16 2.55 22.66
C PRO A 142 -1.82 1.31 23.52
N ALA A 143 -2.63 0.25 23.42
CA ALA A 143 -2.43 -1.01 24.13
C ALA A 143 -1.51 -1.99 23.37
N ASP A 144 -1.05 -1.63 22.18
CA ASP A 144 -0.06 -2.42 21.43
C ASP A 144 1.32 -2.24 22.07
N GLN A 145 1.86 -3.33 22.61
CA GLN A 145 3.14 -3.32 23.31
C GLN A 145 4.34 -3.33 22.35
N ASP A 146 4.11 -3.76 21.10
CA ASP A 146 5.15 -3.81 20.07
C ASP A 146 5.28 -2.46 19.34
N ALA A 147 4.33 -1.55 19.55
CA ALA A 147 4.28 -0.26 18.87
C ALA A 147 5.20 0.78 19.56
N SER A 148 6.09 1.38 18.76
CA SER A 148 7.02 2.40 19.22
C SER A 148 6.30 3.70 19.55
N LYS A 149 6.81 4.43 20.54
CA LYS A 149 6.38 5.80 20.82
C LYS A 149 7.03 6.74 19.80
N CYS A 150 6.23 7.38 18.96
CA CYS A 150 6.67 8.32 17.94
C CYS A 150 6.15 9.73 18.24
N TYR A 151 6.81 10.74 17.66
CA TYR A 151 6.40 12.14 17.76
C TYR A 151 6.01 12.66 16.37
N ASP A 152 4.82 13.25 16.26
CA ASP A 152 4.36 13.94 15.06
C ASP A 152 4.61 15.45 15.24
N PRO A 153 5.59 16.04 14.53
CA PRO A 153 5.87 17.47 14.64
C PRO A 153 4.79 18.35 13.99
N THR A 154 3.93 17.79 13.11
CA THR A 154 2.86 18.55 12.47
C THR A 154 1.68 18.76 13.41
N THR A 155 1.38 17.77 14.25
CA THR A 155 0.31 17.87 15.24
C THR A 155 0.81 18.14 16.66
N GLU A 156 2.13 18.17 16.87
CA GLU A 156 2.79 18.29 18.18
C GLU A 156 2.36 17.20 19.19
N GLU A 157 2.02 16.01 18.69
CA GLU A 157 1.48 14.91 19.51
C GLU A 157 2.36 13.67 19.47
N TYR A 158 2.38 12.94 20.60
CA TYR A 158 2.93 11.59 20.63
C TYR A 158 1.87 10.57 20.25
N TYR A 159 2.26 9.59 19.44
CA TYR A 159 1.43 8.44 19.13
C TYR A 159 2.23 7.15 19.31
N HIS A 160 1.51 6.04 19.48
CA HIS A 160 2.10 4.71 19.40
C HIS A 160 1.83 4.17 18.00
N GLY A 161 2.87 3.66 17.35
CA GLY A 161 2.71 3.17 15.99
C GLY A 161 3.98 2.60 15.40
N TYR A 162 3.89 2.43 14.09
CA TYR A 162 4.91 1.90 13.21
C TYR A 162 5.15 2.88 12.07
N GLY A 163 6.08 2.56 11.19
CA GLY A 163 6.25 3.26 9.92
C GLY A 163 5.96 2.35 8.74
N CYS A 164 5.75 2.97 7.59
CA CYS A 164 5.81 2.28 6.32
C CYS A 164 6.52 3.18 5.31
N THR A 165 7.61 2.70 4.74
CA THR A 165 8.30 3.36 3.63
C THR A 165 7.72 2.80 2.35
N ILE A 166 7.30 3.67 1.44
CA ILE A 166 6.63 3.29 0.20
C ILE A 166 7.34 3.98 -0.95
N VAL A 167 7.68 3.22 -1.99
CA VAL A 167 7.95 3.77 -3.31
C VAL A 167 6.67 3.64 -4.13
N SER A 168 6.28 4.73 -4.77
CA SER A 168 5.11 4.79 -5.63
C SER A 168 5.43 5.39 -6.98
N THR A 169 4.56 5.13 -7.94
CA THR A 169 4.65 5.65 -9.30
C THR A 169 3.38 6.42 -9.69
N GLY A 170 3.56 7.45 -10.52
CA GLY A 170 2.52 8.14 -11.27
C GLY A 170 1.18 8.28 -10.53
N GLN A 171 0.19 7.48 -10.95
CA GLN A 171 -1.19 7.54 -10.47
C GLN A 171 -1.41 6.89 -9.10
N LYS A 172 -0.60 7.26 -8.10
CA LYS A 172 -0.77 6.79 -6.72
C LYS A 172 -0.63 5.27 -6.55
N ILE A 173 0.23 4.63 -7.33
CA ILE A 173 0.36 3.16 -7.34
C ILE A 173 1.59 2.79 -6.50
N PRO A 174 1.44 2.04 -5.39
CA PRO A 174 2.58 1.54 -4.63
C PRO A 174 3.26 0.42 -5.42
N ILE A 175 4.59 0.44 -5.48
CA ILE A 175 5.39 -0.54 -6.24
C ILE A 175 6.44 -1.27 -5.39
N ALA A 176 6.82 -0.70 -4.25
CA ALA A 176 7.65 -1.33 -3.24
C ALA A 176 7.29 -0.74 -1.89
N ALA A 177 7.36 -1.53 -0.83
CA ALA A 177 7.11 -1.05 0.52
C ALA A 177 7.93 -1.82 1.55
N GLU A 178 8.21 -1.17 2.68
CA GLU A 178 8.66 -1.83 3.89
C GLU A 178 7.86 -1.35 5.08
N PHE A 179 7.51 -2.27 5.98
CA PHE A 179 6.95 -1.96 7.28
C PHE A 179 8.02 -1.89 8.38
N THR A 180 8.16 -0.72 9.00
CA THR A 180 9.24 -0.40 9.94
C THR A 180 8.72 -0.21 11.36
N GLU A 181 9.61 -0.23 12.35
CA GLU A 181 9.25 0.02 13.75
C GLU A 181 8.90 1.50 14.04
N SER A 182 9.27 2.41 13.15
CA SER A 182 9.01 3.85 13.30
C SER A 182 8.90 4.54 11.94
N LYS A 183 8.22 5.69 11.90
CA LYS A 183 8.03 6.47 10.67
C LYS A 183 9.36 6.81 9.97
N GLN A 184 10.39 7.16 10.72
CA GLN A 184 11.69 7.48 10.12
C GLN A 184 12.41 6.18 9.77
N ALA A 185 12.51 5.93 8.48
CA ALA A 185 13.24 4.79 7.96
C ALA A 185 14.74 5.05 8.04
N PRO A 186 15.53 4.08 8.52
CA PRO A 186 16.98 4.11 8.35
C PRO A 186 17.33 4.13 6.86
N GLU A 187 18.50 4.67 6.52
CA GLU A 187 19.03 4.69 5.16
C GLU A 187 19.05 3.29 4.52
N GLU A 188 19.41 2.25 5.28
CA GLU A 188 19.37 0.86 4.81
C GLU A 188 17.97 0.44 4.33
N THR A 189 16.91 0.89 5.01
CA THR A 189 15.53 0.61 4.60
C THR A 189 15.18 1.37 3.32
N ALA A 190 15.52 2.65 3.22
CA ALA A 190 15.30 3.44 2.01
C ALA A 190 16.01 2.81 0.80
N MET A 191 17.24 2.34 1.00
CA MET A 191 18.04 1.64 -0.01
C MET A 191 17.40 0.32 -0.45
N ARG A 192 16.92 -0.49 0.49
CA ARG A 192 16.25 -1.75 0.17
C ARG A 192 14.96 -1.52 -0.62
N VAL A 193 14.05 -0.68 -0.13
CA VAL A 193 12.77 -0.41 -0.83
C VAL A 193 13.02 0.22 -2.21
N THR A 194 14.06 1.04 -2.34
CA THR A 194 14.51 1.57 -3.63
C THR A 194 14.98 0.46 -4.56
N ARG A 195 15.79 -0.49 -4.09
CA ARG A 195 16.24 -1.66 -4.89
C ARG A 195 15.06 -2.49 -5.36
N ASP A 196 14.11 -2.77 -4.47
CA ASP A 196 12.92 -3.57 -4.78
C ASP A 196 12.09 -2.87 -5.88
N ALA A 197 11.89 -1.56 -5.77
CA ALA A 197 11.21 -0.78 -6.81
C ALA A 197 11.91 -0.82 -8.17
N LEU A 198 13.25 -0.70 -8.20
CA LEU A 198 14.02 -0.78 -9.45
C LEU A 198 14.03 -2.18 -10.06
N ALA A 199 13.86 -3.23 -9.26
CA ALA A 199 13.75 -4.60 -9.72
C ALA A 199 12.44 -4.87 -10.50
N VAL A 200 11.36 -4.16 -10.14
CA VAL A 200 10.09 -4.20 -10.88
C VAL A 200 10.27 -3.56 -12.26
N ALA A 201 10.71 -2.30 -12.29
CA ALA A 201 11.05 -1.57 -13.50
C ALA A 201 11.92 -0.36 -13.17
N GLN A 202 12.78 0.03 -14.11
CA GLN A 202 13.67 1.17 -13.92
C GLN A 202 13.01 2.47 -14.40
N PRO A 203 12.79 3.48 -13.53
CA PRO A 203 12.29 4.79 -13.92
C PRO A 203 13.43 5.66 -14.46
N ILE A 204 13.10 6.83 -15.01
CA ILE A 204 14.09 7.87 -15.29
C ILE A 204 14.40 8.67 -14.03
N TRP A 205 13.37 8.98 -13.24
CA TRP A 205 13.47 9.87 -12.08
C TRP A 205 13.05 9.16 -10.80
N MET A 206 13.77 9.40 -9.72
CA MET A 206 13.40 8.98 -8.37
C MET A 206 13.35 10.21 -7.45
N LEU A 207 12.18 10.51 -6.89
CA LEU A 207 11.97 11.69 -6.06
C LEU A 207 11.92 11.32 -4.58
N GLY A 208 12.65 12.03 -3.74
CA GLY A 208 12.60 11.90 -2.28
C GLY A 208 12.54 13.29 -1.63
N ASP A 209 12.07 13.37 -0.39
CA ASP A 209 12.27 14.59 0.40
C ASP A 209 13.73 14.72 0.87
N SER A 210 14.04 15.76 1.65
CA SER A 210 15.40 15.99 2.14
C SER A 210 15.89 14.95 3.16
N ALA A 211 15.03 14.04 3.64
CA ALA A 211 15.47 12.91 4.46
C ALA A 211 16.20 11.84 3.61
N TYR A 212 15.98 11.84 2.29
CA TYR A 212 16.67 10.95 1.34
C TYR A 212 17.90 11.62 0.69
N ASP A 213 18.30 12.80 1.15
CA ASP A 213 19.59 13.41 0.78
C ASP A 213 20.76 12.69 1.47
N THR A 214 21.03 11.47 1.01
CA THR A 214 22.21 10.68 1.39
C THR A 214 23.05 10.35 0.16
N LEU A 215 24.37 10.39 0.32
CA LEU A 215 25.30 10.17 -0.80
C LEU A 215 25.16 8.77 -1.38
N ASP A 216 25.02 7.75 -0.54
CA ASP A 216 24.92 6.36 -0.97
C ASP A 216 23.64 6.11 -1.79
N TRP A 217 22.51 6.75 -1.43
CA TRP A 217 21.27 6.64 -2.19
C TRP A 217 21.38 7.32 -3.55
N HIS A 218 21.96 8.52 -3.59
CA HIS A 218 22.22 9.23 -4.84
C HIS A 218 23.15 8.45 -5.78
N ASP A 219 24.27 7.96 -5.27
CA ASP A 219 25.28 7.25 -6.06
C ASP A 219 24.75 5.92 -6.59
N TYR A 220 23.96 5.20 -5.79
CA TYR A 220 23.31 3.98 -6.22
C TYR A 220 22.34 4.22 -7.39
N LEU A 221 21.50 5.26 -7.30
CA LEU A 221 20.55 5.60 -8.36
C LEU A 221 21.26 6.02 -9.63
N LEU A 222 22.30 6.86 -9.53
CA LEU A 222 23.08 7.27 -10.68
C LEU A 222 23.81 6.11 -11.35
N ALA A 223 24.40 5.21 -10.57
CA ALA A 223 25.02 3.98 -11.09
C ALA A 223 24.01 3.08 -11.79
N ALA A 224 22.74 3.07 -11.34
CA ALA A 224 21.65 2.38 -12.00
C ALA A 224 21.14 3.13 -13.25
N GLY A 225 21.56 4.37 -13.52
CA GLY A 225 21.06 5.19 -14.62
C GLY A 225 19.72 5.89 -14.32
N VAL A 226 19.40 6.06 -13.05
CA VAL A 226 18.22 6.78 -12.54
C VAL A 226 18.66 8.13 -11.99
N VAL A 227 17.90 9.20 -12.26
CA VAL A 227 18.22 10.53 -11.76
C VAL A 227 17.53 10.76 -10.40
N PRO A 228 18.27 10.81 -9.28
CA PRO A 228 17.72 11.14 -7.97
C PRO A 228 17.42 12.63 -7.87
N VAL A 229 16.26 12.99 -7.34
CA VAL A 229 15.89 14.38 -7.04
C VAL A 229 15.41 14.45 -5.59
N ALA A 230 16.30 14.93 -4.72
CA ALA A 230 16.03 15.20 -3.31
C ALA A 230 16.61 16.58 -2.95
N PRO A 231 15.87 17.42 -2.22
CA PRO A 231 16.36 18.72 -1.79
C PRO A 231 17.59 18.58 -0.90
N TYR A 232 18.58 19.42 -1.13
CA TYR A 232 19.84 19.43 -0.41
C TYR A 232 19.64 19.78 1.07
N ASN A 233 20.16 18.94 1.97
CA ASN A 233 20.12 19.14 3.40
C ASN A 233 21.44 19.74 3.91
N ALA A 234 21.52 21.07 3.87
CA ALA A 234 22.70 21.84 4.29
C ALA A 234 23.11 21.64 5.76
N ARG A 235 22.27 21.03 6.61
CA ARG A 235 22.56 20.82 8.05
C ARG A 235 23.61 19.74 8.30
N ASN A 236 23.98 18.97 7.28
CA ASN A 236 24.90 17.84 7.40
C ASN A 236 26.37 18.21 7.11
N THR A 237 26.68 19.49 6.86
CA THR A 237 28.05 19.96 6.56
C THR A 237 28.35 21.32 7.18
N ASP A 238 29.61 21.56 7.55
CA ASP A 238 30.11 22.85 8.02
C ASP A 238 30.37 23.85 6.86
N ASP A 239 30.44 23.34 5.61
CA ASP A 239 30.62 24.13 4.39
C ASP A 239 29.50 23.80 3.39
N PRO A 240 28.35 24.50 3.46
CA PRO A 240 27.20 24.21 2.63
C PRO A 240 27.40 24.65 1.19
N LEU A 241 27.05 23.77 0.25
CA LEU A 241 27.03 24.06 -1.18
C LEU A 241 25.87 25.01 -1.54
N ASP A 242 26.08 25.84 -2.56
CA ASP A 242 25.06 26.70 -3.16
C ASP A 242 24.31 25.91 -4.26
N ILE A 243 23.54 24.91 -3.83
CA ILE A 243 22.73 24.02 -4.67
C ILE A 243 21.34 23.82 -4.05
N GLU A 244 20.34 23.53 -4.88
CA GLU A 244 18.98 23.24 -4.39
C GLU A 244 18.76 21.74 -4.23
N TYR A 245 19.28 20.94 -5.16
CA TYR A 245 19.21 19.49 -5.14
C TYR A 245 20.60 18.88 -5.09
N ARG A 246 20.76 17.81 -4.30
CA ARG A 246 22.04 17.10 -4.18
C ARG A 246 22.61 16.63 -5.52
N ILE A 247 21.74 16.31 -6.48
CA ILE A 247 22.16 15.84 -7.81
C ILE A 247 22.97 16.87 -8.60
N GLU A 248 22.80 18.16 -8.35
CA GLU A 248 23.56 19.23 -9.04
C GLU A 248 25.07 19.09 -8.78
N ASP A 249 25.44 18.70 -7.57
CA ASP A 249 26.82 18.38 -7.19
C ASP A 249 27.22 16.99 -7.69
N ARG A 250 26.41 15.95 -7.37
CA ARG A 250 26.77 14.55 -7.66
C ARG A 250 26.91 14.26 -9.14
N ILE A 251 26.10 14.87 -10.01
CA ILE A 251 26.16 14.55 -11.44
C ILE A 251 27.51 14.92 -12.06
N THR A 252 28.20 15.93 -11.54
CA THR A 252 29.54 16.32 -11.99
C THR A 252 30.56 15.22 -11.75
N GLU A 253 30.39 14.41 -10.69
CA GLU A 253 31.26 13.26 -10.42
C GLU A 253 30.97 12.05 -11.33
N HIS A 254 29.71 11.86 -11.73
CA HIS A 254 29.27 10.72 -12.53
C HIS A 254 29.27 10.99 -14.05
N SER A 255 29.18 12.26 -14.47
CA SER A 255 29.17 12.65 -15.87
C SER A 255 29.63 14.11 -16.07
N ALA A 256 30.76 14.30 -16.76
CA ALA A 256 31.26 15.62 -17.11
C ALA A 256 30.45 16.31 -18.23
N ASP A 257 29.64 15.56 -18.98
CA ASP A 257 28.98 16.02 -20.21
C ASP A 257 27.46 16.25 -20.05
N ILE A 258 26.87 15.89 -18.91
CA ILE A 258 25.43 16.09 -18.66
C ILE A 258 25.23 17.39 -17.88
N GLN A 259 24.51 18.34 -18.49
CA GLN A 259 24.00 19.53 -17.80
C GLN A 259 22.54 19.31 -17.44
N LEU A 260 22.22 19.25 -16.15
CA LEU A 260 20.85 19.32 -15.66
C LEU A 260 20.48 20.77 -15.41
N HIS A 261 19.40 21.22 -16.04
CA HIS A 261 18.84 22.55 -15.74
C HIS A 261 18.02 22.49 -14.46
N GLN A 262 18.27 23.42 -13.54
CA GLN A 262 17.52 23.54 -12.28
C GLN A 262 16.00 23.60 -12.52
N SER A 263 15.54 24.30 -13.55
CA SER A 263 14.11 24.34 -13.92
C SER A 263 13.50 22.96 -14.22
N THR A 264 14.27 22.05 -14.79
CA THR A 264 13.82 20.66 -15.03
C THR A 264 13.74 19.88 -13.73
N LEU A 265 14.68 20.11 -12.80
CA LEU A 265 14.63 19.52 -11.47
C LEU A 265 13.41 20.02 -10.70
N ASP A 266 13.12 21.33 -10.74
CA ASP A 266 11.95 21.92 -10.11
C ASP A 266 10.63 21.38 -10.67
N GLU A 267 10.49 21.38 -12.00
CA GLU A 267 9.29 20.84 -12.66
C GLU A 267 9.07 19.36 -12.33
N THR A 268 10.15 18.59 -12.23
CA THR A 268 10.11 17.17 -11.88
C THR A 268 9.76 17.00 -10.40
N TYR A 269 10.42 17.74 -9.51
CA TYR A 269 10.22 17.68 -8.06
C TYR A 269 8.81 18.11 -7.65
N ASN A 270 8.19 19.06 -8.38
CA ASN A 270 6.79 19.43 -8.17
C ASN A 270 5.81 18.26 -8.36
N ARG A 271 6.21 17.20 -9.08
CA ARG A 271 5.43 15.96 -9.22
C ARG A 271 5.52 15.05 -7.99
N ARG A 272 6.41 15.32 -7.03
CA ARG A 272 6.55 14.56 -5.76
C ARG A 272 5.24 14.53 -4.97
N THR A 273 4.36 15.51 -5.13
CA THR A 273 2.99 15.45 -4.55
C THR A 273 2.24 14.16 -4.89
N GLY A 274 2.66 13.43 -5.93
CA GLY A 274 2.21 12.07 -6.23
C GLY A 274 2.34 11.10 -5.04
N VAL A 275 3.48 11.05 -4.32
CA VAL A 275 3.67 10.12 -3.20
C VAL A 275 2.85 10.49 -1.98
N GLU A 276 2.70 11.78 -1.69
CA GLU A 276 1.83 12.24 -0.60
C GLU A 276 0.37 11.87 -0.89
N ARG A 277 -0.04 11.99 -2.15
CA ARG A 277 -1.36 11.52 -2.62
C ARG A 277 -1.46 9.99 -2.61
N THR A 278 -0.38 9.25 -2.86
CA THR A 278 -0.34 7.78 -2.66
C THR A 278 -0.57 7.43 -1.20
N ASN A 279 0.15 8.09 -0.30
CA ASN A 279 0.00 7.89 1.14
C ASN A 279 -1.43 8.21 1.58
N GLU A 280 -2.04 9.28 1.09
CA GLU A 280 -3.46 9.58 1.33
C GLU A 280 -4.39 8.50 0.75
N ALA A 281 -4.16 8.07 -0.49
CA ALA A 281 -4.96 7.02 -1.12
C ALA A 281 -4.88 5.69 -0.39
N VAL A 282 -3.69 5.29 0.07
CA VAL A 282 -3.49 4.04 0.82
C VAL A 282 -4.02 4.20 2.26
N LYS A 283 -3.95 5.39 2.85
CA LYS A 283 -4.63 5.69 4.13
C LYS A 283 -6.15 5.51 4.01
N ASN A 284 -6.74 5.91 2.88
CA ASN A 284 -8.15 5.65 2.55
C ASN A 284 -8.44 4.17 2.27
N CYS A 285 -7.42 3.35 2.00
CA CYS A 285 -7.53 1.89 1.91
C CYS A 285 -7.28 1.18 3.25
N GLY A 286 -7.21 1.91 4.37
CA GLY A 286 -7.08 1.33 5.72
C GLY A 286 -5.72 1.51 6.40
N LEU A 287 -4.73 2.10 5.72
CA LEU A 287 -3.40 2.30 6.31
C LEU A 287 -3.35 3.36 7.42
N GLY A 288 -4.35 4.27 7.47
CA GLY A 288 -4.37 5.40 8.41
C GLY A 288 -4.62 5.02 9.87
N ARG A 289 -5.14 3.82 10.16
CA ARG A 289 -5.39 3.32 11.52
C ARG A 289 -5.28 1.81 11.56
N THR A 290 -4.26 1.27 12.23
CA THR A 290 -4.21 -0.17 12.47
C THR A 290 -5.08 -0.52 13.66
N HIS A 291 -5.94 -1.51 13.46
CA HIS A 291 -6.78 -2.10 14.51
C HIS A 291 -6.18 -3.42 15.02
N ALA A 292 -4.92 -3.69 14.66
CA ALA A 292 -4.14 -4.82 15.11
C ALA A 292 -3.65 -4.66 16.55
N ARG A 293 -3.34 -5.80 17.18
CA ARG A 293 -2.49 -5.87 18.37
C ARG A 293 -1.26 -6.68 18.01
N GLY A 294 -0.09 -6.07 18.14
CA GLY A 294 1.18 -6.70 17.85
C GLY A 294 1.63 -6.52 16.40
N ARG A 295 2.94 -6.60 16.22
CA ARG A 295 3.64 -6.26 14.98
C ARG A 295 3.17 -7.09 13.76
N VAL A 296 2.95 -8.38 13.96
CA VAL A 296 2.54 -9.35 12.92
C VAL A 296 1.24 -8.91 12.24
N HIS A 297 0.18 -8.71 13.03
CA HIS A 297 -1.11 -8.29 12.47
C HIS A 297 -1.05 -6.87 11.92
N ALA A 298 -0.26 -5.97 12.51
CA ALA A 298 -0.10 -4.61 11.97
C ALA A 298 0.52 -4.64 10.56
N ARG A 299 1.57 -5.45 10.36
CA ARG A 299 2.22 -5.63 9.06
C ARG A 299 1.25 -6.19 8.01
N ALA A 300 0.56 -7.29 8.32
CA ALA A 300 -0.41 -7.87 7.39
C ALA A 300 -1.51 -6.88 6.99
N GLN A 301 -2.03 -6.09 7.94
CA GLN A 301 -3.04 -5.07 7.66
C GLN A 301 -2.54 -3.92 6.78
N VAL A 302 -1.29 -3.49 6.97
CA VAL A 302 -0.65 -2.46 6.13
C VAL A 302 -0.54 -2.93 4.69
N PHE A 303 -0.04 -4.15 4.48
CA PHE A 303 0.10 -4.69 3.14
C PHE A 303 -1.24 -5.04 2.48
N LEU A 304 -2.28 -5.41 3.25
CA LEU A 304 -3.64 -5.53 2.72
C LEU A 304 -4.15 -4.21 2.13
N ALA A 305 -3.87 -3.08 2.80
CA ALA A 305 -4.24 -1.76 2.28
C ALA A 305 -3.47 -1.43 0.98
N LEU A 306 -2.19 -1.79 0.89
CA LEU A 306 -1.38 -1.64 -0.33
C LEU A 306 -1.91 -2.53 -1.46
N CYS A 307 -2.24 -3.78 -1.17
CA CYS A 307 -2.84 -4.72 -2.12
C CYS A 307 -4.19 -4.19 -2.63
N LEU A 308 -5.07 -3.69 -1.74
CA LEU A 308 -6.34 -3.09 -2.14
C LEU A 308 -6.14 -1.91 -3.09
N ARG A 309 -5.16 -1.05 -2.81
CA ARG A 309 -4.85 0.08 -3.68
C ARG A 309 -4.48 -0.38 -5.10
N LEU A 310 -3.70 -1.45 -5.23
CA LEU A 310 -3.34 -2.07 -6.52
C LEU A 310 -4.56 -2.67 -7.22
N VAL A 311 -5.39 -3.43 -6.49
CA VAL A 311 -6.62 -4.01 -7.06
C VAL A 311 -7.53 -2.92 -7.63
N VAL A 312 -7.78 -1.85 -6.86
CA VAL A 312 -8.59 -0.72 -7.34
C VAL A 312 -7.96 -0.03 -8.55
N ALA A 313 -6.63 0.14 -8.57
CA ALA A 313 -5.93 0.73 -9.72
C ALA A 313 -6.14 -0.09 -10.99
N ILE A 314 -5.92 -1.41 -10.89
CA ILE A 314 -6.07 -2.36 -11.99
C ILE A 314 -7.51 -2.38 -12.50
N THR A 315 -8.50 -2.48 -11.59
CA THR A 315 -9.91 -2.49 -11.98
C THR A 315 -10.31 -1.21 -12.70
N ASN A 316 -9.88 -0.04 -12.21
CA ASN A 316 -10.20 1.23 -12.86
C ASN A 316 -9.56 1.34 -14.25
N ASP A 317 -8.30 0.91 -14.40
CA ASP A 317 -7.62 0.90 -15.70
C ASP A 317 -8.32 0.01 -16.73
N GLU A 318 -8.68 -1.21 -16.34
CA GLU A 318 -9.36 -2.19 -17.21
C GLU A 318 -10.76 -1.73 -17.62
N ARG A 319 -11.40 -0.88 -16.81
CA ARG A 319 -12.67 -0.23 -17.12
C ARG A 319 -12.53 1.04 -17.96
N GLY A 320 -11.30 1.51 -18.21
CA GLY A 320 -11.01 2.77 -18.89
C GLY A 320 -11.25 4.01 -18.02
N ASP A 321 -11.39 3.84 -16.70
CA ASP A 321 -11.46 4.90 -15.71
C ASP A 321 -10.04 5.35 -15.31
N ASN A 322 -9.93 6.29 -14.37
CA ASN A 322 -8.65 6.80 -13.87
C ASN A 322 -8.05 5.84 -12.81
N PRO A 323 -6.92 5.13 -13.07
CA PRO A 323 -6.27 4.27 -12.08
C PRO A 323 -5.95 4.95 -10.75
N GLY A 324 -5.75 6.27 -10.75
CA GLY A 324 -5.49 7.10 -9.57
C GLY A 324 -6.70 7.35 -8.66
N SER A 325 -7.91 6.96 -9.10
CA SER A 325 -9.12 6.98 -8.27
C SER A 325 -9.06 5.87 -7.21
N THR A 326 -9.54 6.18 -6.00
CA THR A 326 -9.69 5.21 -4.91
C THR A 326 -11.08 4.58 -4.89
N ILE A 327 -11.96 4.97 -5.81
CA ILE A 327 -13.34 4.50 -5.93
C ILE A 327 -13.50 3.87 -7.30
N ILE A 328 -14.21 2.74 -7.35
CA ILE A 328 -14.64 2.08 -8.57
C ILE A 328 -16.02 2.61 -8.94
N THR A 329 -16.17 3.09 -10.18
CA THR A 329 -17.47 3.46 -10.75
C THR A 329 -18.26 2.18 -11.03
N VAL A 330 -19.49 2.09 -10.50
CA VAL A 330 -20.41 0.96 -10.65
C VAL A 330 -21.71 1.36 -11.32
#